data_AF-A0A258JPZ4-F1
#
_entry.id   AF-A0A258JPZ4-F1
#
_cell.length_a   1.000
_cell.length_b   1.000
_cell.length_c   1.000
_cell.angle_alpha   90.00
_cell.angle_beta   90.00
_cell.angle_gamma   90.00
#
_symmetry.space_group_name_H-M   'P 1'
#
loop_
_entity.id
_entity.type
_entity.pdbx_description
1 polymer ?
#
loop_
_entity_poly.entity_id
_entity_poly.type
_entity_poly.pdbx_seq_one_letter_code
_entity_poly.pdbx_strand_id
1 'polypeptide(L)'
;MAGRDIKSRQLPLDLPAPAAMQREDFLGAPGNAAALALIDAFPDWTARVVCLAGPPGAGKSHLAAIFAAKAGALTYKASDLARADAEFDEV
;
A
#
# COMPACT_ATOMS: atom_id res chain seq x y z
N MET A 1 -14.50 52.60 21.38
CA MET A 1 -13.71 51.41 21.03
C MET A 1 -14.42 50.71 19.88
N ALA A 2 -13.93 50.86 18.64
CA ALA A 2 -14.54 50.24 17.46
C ALA A 2 -14.07 48.77 17.36
N GLY A 3 -15.03 47.84 17.31
CA GLY A 3 -14.77 46.42 17.09
C GLY A 3 -14.23 46.20 15.67
N ARG A 4 -13.13 45.45 15.54
CA ARG A 4 -12.66 45.00 14.23
C ARG A 4 -13.52 43.82 13.78
N ASP A 5 -14.22 43.98 12.66
CA ASP A 5 -14.72 42.87 11.85
C ASP A 5 -13.53 42.06 11.30
N ILE A 6 -13.09 41.04 12.03
CA ILE A 6 -12.14 40.07 11.51
C ILE A 6 -12.93 39.14 10.59
N LYS A 7 -13.15 39.56 9.34
CA LYS A 7 -13.64 38.65 8.30
C LYS A 7 -12.66 37.49 8.17
N SER A 8 -13.11 36.27 8.48
CA SER A 8 -12.34 35.05 8.24
C SER A 8 -12.00 34.98 6.75
N ARG A 9 -10.72 35.05 6.40
CA ARG A 9 -10.24 34.85 5.03
C ARG A 9 -9.77 33.41 4.91
N GLN A 10 -10.19 32.72 3.85
CA GLN A 10 -9.66 31.41 3.47
C GLN A 10 -8.13 31.55 3.30
N LEU A 11 -7.36 30.72 4.01
CA LEU A 11 -5.92 30.61 3.82
C LEU A 11 -5.67 29.48 2.82
N PRO A 12 -4.99 29.73 1.68
CA PRO A 12 -4.53 28.64 0.83
C PRO A 12 -3.44 27.87 1.59
N LEU A 13 -3.76 26.64 1.97
CA LEU A 13 -2.81 25.73 2.61
C LEU A 13 -2.30 24.76 1.55
N ASP A 14 -0.98 24.65 1.43
CA ASP A 14 -0.34 23.64 0.60
C ASP A 14 -0.29 22.32 1.38
N LEU A 15 -1.44 21.63 1.39
CA LEU A 15 -1.57 20.31 1.99
C LEU A 15 -1.32 19.27 0.89
N PRO A 16 -0.18 18.55 0.91
CA PRO A 16 0.07 17.52 -0.08
C PRO A 16 -0.99 16.44 0.03
N ALA A 17 -1.59 16.07 -1.10
CA ALA A 17 -2.49 14.94 -1.15
C ALA A 17 -1.72 13.67 -0.73
N PRO A 18 -2.28 12.82 0.13
CA PRO A 18 -1.67 11.52 0.41
C PRO A 18 -1.55 10.72 -0.88
N ALA A 19 -0.48 9.92 -0.99
CA ALA A 19 -0.27 9.07 -2.14
C ALA A 19 -1.49 8.15 -2.34
N ALA A 20 -2.04 8.18 -3.55
CA ALA A 20 -3.17 7.35 -3.92
C ALA A 20 -2.66 5.91 -4.11
N MET A 21 -3.01 5.03 -3.17
CA MET A 21 -2.52 3.66 -3.07
C MET A 21 -3.61 2.62 -3.40
N GLN A 22 -4.70 3.03 -4.07
CA GLN A 22 -5.77 2.13 -4.44
C GLN A 22 -5.44 1.35 -5.71
N ARG A 23 -6.24 0.32 -6.01
CA ARG A 23 -6.04 -0.52 -7.19
C ARG A 23 -6.21 0.28 -8.48
N GLU A 24 -7.10 1.25 -8.47
CA GLU A 24 -7.45 2.12 -9.60
C GLU A 24 -6.33 3.13 -9.91
N ASP A 25 -5.50 3.45 -8.92
CA ASP A 25 -4.36 4.36 -9.05
C ASP A 25 -3.09 3.68 -9.60
N PHE A 26 -3.09 2.35 -9.71
CA PHE A 26 -1.93 1.59 -10.15
C PHE A 26 -1.91 1.40 -11.66
N LEU A 27 -0.85 1.91 -12.30
CA LEU A 27 -0.64 1.77 -13.74
C LEU A 27 0.09 0.45 -14.05
N GLY A 28 -0.65 -0.46 -14.69
CA GLY A 28 -0.08 -1.67 -15.27
C GLY A 28 0.85 -1.34 -16.43
N ALA A 29 2.04 -1.93 -16.43
CA ALA A 29 3.06 -1.82 -17.46
C ALA A 29 3.73 -3.20 -17.66
N PRO A 30 4.38 -3.46 -18.80
CA PRO A 30 5.02 -4.76 -19.05
C PRO A 30 5.96 -5.22 -17.92
N GLY A 31 6.66 -4.30 -17.26
CA GLY A 31 7.58 -4.60 -16.16
C GLY A 31 6.93 -4.94 -14.81
N ASN A 32 5.64 -4.67 -14.62
CA ASN A 32 4.94 -4.96 -13.36
C ASN A 32 3.68 -5.84 -13.56
N ALA A 33 3.36 -6.20 -14.80
CA ALA A 33 2.15 -6.95 -15.15
C ALA A 33 2.04 -8.29 -14.41
N ALA A 34 3.15 -9.04 -14.29
CA ALA A 34 3.15 -10.31 -13.57
C ALA A 34 2.88 -10.14 -12.07
N ALA A 35 3.46 -9.11 -11.45
CA ALA A 35 3.24 -8.81 -10.03
C ALA A 35 1.81 -8.32 -9.78
N LEU A 36 1.27 -7.51 -10.69
CA LEU A 36 -0.12 -7.04 -10.62
C LEU A 36 -1.11 -8.20 -10.75
N ALA A 37 -0.91 -9.08 -11.75
CA ALA A 37 -1.75 -10.26 -11.95
C ALA A 37 -1.71 -11.20 -10.75
N LEU A 38 -0.54 -11.36 -10.12
CA LEU A 38 -0.41 -12.12 -8.88
C LEU A 38 -1.27 -11.51 -7.77
N ILE A 39 -1.18 -10.20 -7.51
CA ILE A 39 -2.01 -9.54 -6.49
C ILE A 39 -3.51 -9.63 -6.81
N ASP A 40 -3.87 -9.46 -8.08
CA ASP A 40 -5.27 -9.55 -8.55
C ASP A 40 -5.84 -10.97 -8.41
N ALA A 41 -5.00 -12.01 -8.38
CA ALA A 41 -5.44 -13.39 -8.22
C ALA A 41 -5.82 -13.76 -6.77
N PHE A 42 -5.53 -12.94 -5.75
CA PHE A 42 -5.97 -13.22 -4.39
C PHE A 42 -7.52 -13.29 -4.32
N PRO A 43 -8.16 -14.27 -3.65
CA PRO A 43 -7.59 -15.24 -2.71
C PRO A 43 -7.13 -16.58 -3.32
N ASP A 44 -7.17 -16.75 -4.64
CA ASP A 44 -6.90 -18.01 -5.35
C ASP A 44 -5.41 -18.36 -5.47
N TRP A 45 -4.57 -17.82 -4.57
CA TRP A 45 -3.15 -18.11 -4.57
C TRP A 45 -2.86 -19.57 -4.23
N THR A 46 -2.02 -20.21 -5.03
CA THR A 46 -1.55 -21.58 -4.73
C THR A 46 -0.64 -21.61 -3.49
N ALA A 47 0.17 -20.57 -3.30
CA ALA A 47 1.08 -20.45 -2.17
C ALA A 47 0.48 -19.60 -1.03
N ARG A 48 0.76 -19.99 0.21
CA ARG A 48 0.33 -19.24 1.41
C ARG A 48 1.11 -17.93 1.62
N VAL A 49 2.30 -17.85 1.03
CA VAL A 49 3.22 -16.70 1.15
C VAL A 49 3.72 -16.33 -0.24
N VAL A 50 3.77 -15.04 -0.52
CA VAL A 50 4.28 -14.46 -1.76
C VAL A 50 5.36 -13.43 -1.43
N CYS A 51 6.45 -13.44 -2.18
CA CYS A 51 7.51 -12.45 -2.09
C CYS A 51 7.50 -11.53 -3.33
N LEU A 52 7.31 -10.23 -3.14
CA LEU A 52 7.44 -9.22 -4.19
C LEU A 52 8.84 -8.59 -4.16
N ALA A 53 9.66 -8.90 -5.17
CA ALA A 53 11.00 -8.36 -5.32
C ALA A 53 11.14 -7.51 -6.59
N GLY A 54 12.02 -6.51 -6.55
CA GLY A 54 12.24 -5.60 -7.67
C GLY A 54 12.96 -4.30 -7.27
N PRO A 55 13.43 -3.51 -8.25
CA PRO A 55 14.20 -2.31 -7.98
C PRO A 55 13.38 -1.23 -7.24
N PRO A 56 14.04 -0.21 -6.63
CA PRO A 56 13.35 0.97 -6.11
C PRO A 56 12.43 1.59 -7.17
N GLY A 57 11.26 2.08 -6.75
CA GLY A 57 10.28 2.68 -7.67
C GLY A 57 9.46 1.69 -8.51
N ALA A 58 9.70 0.38 -8.44
CA ALA A 58 8.93 -0.62 -9.20
C ALA A 58 7.48 -0.86 -8.72
N GLY A 59 6.98 -0.08 -7.75
CA GLY A 59 5.59 -0.19 -7.27
C GLY A 59 5.33 -1.24 -6.19
N LYS A 60 6.35 -1.88 -5.60
CA LYS A 60 6.20 -2.92 -4.56
C LYS A 60 5.31 -2.50 -3.38
N SER A 61 5.53 -1.29 -2.85
CA SER A 61 4.73 -0.77 -1.72
C SER A 61 3.28 -0.50 -2.11
N HIS A 62 3.02 -0.08 -3.36
CA HIS A 62 1.67 0.14 -3.86
C HIS A 62 0.95 -1.21 -4.06
N LEU A 63 1.62 -2.20 -4.67
CA LEU A 63 1.07 -3.55 -4.80
C LEU A 63 0.77 -4.20 -3.44
N ALA A 64 1.63 -4.00 -2.44
CA ALA A 64 1.39 -4.46 -1.07
C ALA A 64 0.18 -3.77 -0.43
N ALA A 65 0.00 -2.45 -0.67
CA ALA A 65 -1.16 -1.71 -0.18
C ALA A 65 -2.47 -2.18 -0.82
N ILE A 66 -2.46 -2.44 -2.13
CA ILE A 66 -3.60 -3.01 -2.87
C ILE A 66 -3.99 -4.36 -2.27
N PHE A 67 -3.00 -5.24 -2.07
CA PHE A 67 -3.23 -6.53 -1.43
C PHE A 67 -3.84 -6.38 -0.04
N ALA A 68 -3.26 -5.51 0.80
CA ALA A 68 -3.76 -5.30 2.16
C ALA A 68 -5.20 -4.81 2.17
N ALA A 69 -5.55 -3.87 1.30
CA ALA A 69 -6.92 -3.38 1.15
C ALA A 69 -7.87 -4.50 0.68
N LYS A 70 -7.46 -5.27 -0.36
CA LYS A 70 -8.27 -6.36 -0.92
C LYS A 70 -8.51 -7.51 0.06
N ALA A 71 -7.48 -7.88 0.83
CA ALA A 71 -7.51 -9.01 1.76
C ALA A 71 -8.01 -8.62 3.16
N GLY A 72 -8.17 -7.32 3.46
CA GLY A 72 -8.37 -6.85 4.83
C GLY A 72 -7.18 -7.15 5.74
N ALA A 73 -5.97 -7.17 5.19
CA ALA A 73 -4.76 -7.57 5.90
C ALA A 73 -4.10 -6.40 6.65
N LEU A 74 -3.35 -6.75 7.68
CA LEU A 74 -2.54 -5.81 8.45
C LEU A 74 -1.15 -5.64 7.81
N THR A 75 -0.63 -4.42 7.85
CA THR A 75 0.74 -4.12 7.39
C THR A 75 1.66 -3.99 8.60
N TYR A 76 2.73 -4.78 8.64
CA TYR A 76 3.75 -4.74 9.68
C TYR A 76 5.11 -4.34 9.10
N LYS A 77 5.92 -3.60 9.86
CA LYS A 77 7.35 -3.51 9.54
C LYS A 77 8.01 -4.83 9.90
N ALA A 78 8.99 -5.23 9.12
CA ALA A 78 9.77 -6.43 9.42
C ALA A 78 10.40 -6.40 10.83
N SER A 79 10.75 -5.21 11.33
CA SER A 79 11.27 -5.00 12.69
C SER A 79 10.28 -5.34 13.80
N ASP A 80 8.98 -5.26 13.51
CA ASP A 80 7.92 -5.44 14.48
C ASP A 80 7.49 -6.92 14.57
N LEU A 81 7.97 -7.74 13.64
CA LEU A 81 7.76 -9.18 13.66
C LEU A 81 8.68 -9.79 14.72
N ALA A 82 8.10 -10.40 15.76
CA ALA A 82 8.87 -11.24 16.66
C ALA A 82 9.54 -12.35 15.81
N ARG A 83 10.82 -12.62 16.07
CA ARG A 83 11.47 -13.85 15.58
C ARG A 83 10.82 -15.04 16.30
N ALA A 84 9.65 -15.45 15.84
CA ALA A 84 9.23 -16.82 15.99
C ALA A 84 10.04 -17.61 14.98
N ASP A 85 10.71 -18.68 15.41
CA ASP A 85 11.24 -19.68 14.49
C ASP A 85 10.03 -20.21 13.71
N ALA A 86 9.85 -19.73 12.49
CA ALA A 86 8.78 -20.15 11.62
C ALA A 86 9.10 -21.57 11.16
N GLU A 87 8.73 -22.56 11.97
CA GLU A 87 8.57 -23.94 11.53
C GLU A 87 7.43 -23.94 10.52
N PHE A 88 7.77 -23.82 9.25
CA PHE A 88 6.85 -24.11 8.16
C PHE A 88 6.72 -25.63 8.10
N ASP A 89 5.66 -26.15 8.71
CA ASP A 89 5.31 -27.57 8.61
C ASP A 89 5.01 -27.88 7.13
N GLU A 90 5.81 -28.78 6.52
CA GLU A 90 5.58 -29.28 5.18
C GLU A 90 4.23 -30.02 5.16
N VAL A 91 3.31 -29.57 4.30
CA VAL A 91 2.08 -30.29 3.96
C VAL A 91 2.31 -31.06 2.67
#